data_AF-A0A7S0AMU8-F1
#
_entry.id   AF-A0A7S0AMU8-F1
#
_cell.length_a   1.000
_cell.length_b   1.000
_cell.length_c   1.000
_cell.angle_alpha   90.00
_cell.angle_beta   90.00
_cell.angle_gamma   90.00
#
_symmetry.space_group_name_H-M   'P 1'
#
loop_
_entity.id
_entity.type
_entity.pdbx_description
1 polymer ?
#
loop_
_entity_poly.entity_id
_entity_poly.type
_entity_poly.pdbx_seq_one_letter_code
_entity_poly.pdbx_strand_id
1 'polypeptide(L)'
;TTDGPESPPSIAEQASSFRPFFRIFYNDVYEVVLPKGHRFPMQKYGKVRRRVQEMIGALPPKQQENVQCDFEVSPLATYEELITTHSSMYVKNFMTGNQTDVEI
;
A
#
# COMPACT_ATOMS: atom_id res chain seq x y z
N THR A 1 44.22 -30.84 -22.97
CA THR A 1 43.45 -30.35 -21.79
C THR A 1 42.17 -29.79 -22.35
N THR A 2 41.06 -30.45 -22.08
CA THR A 2 39.77 -30.29 -22.77
C THR A 2 38.97 -29.11 -22.21
N ASP A 3 38.89 -28.02 -22.97
CA ASP A 3 37.81 -27.04 -22.81
C ASP A 3 36.56 -27.61 -23.48
N GLY A 4 35.65 -28.16 -22.67
CA GLY A 4 34.31 -28.53 -23.09
C GLY A 4 33.40 -27.29 -23.10
N PRO A 5 32.40 -27.22 -23.99
CA PRO A 5 31.47 -26.09 -24.01
C PRO A 5 30.67 -26.04 -22.71
N GLU A 6 30.68 -24.88 -22.05
CA GLU A 6 29.82 -24.58 -20.90
C GLU A 6 28.38 -24.92 -21.24
N SER A 7 27.77 -25.76 -20.41
CA SER A 7 26.37 -26.13 -20.57
C SER A 7 25.48 -24.90 -20.35
N PRO A 8 24.43 -24.69 -21.17
CA PRO A 8 23.54 -23.56 -20.98
C PRO A 8 22.82 -23.67 -19.63
N PRO A 9 22.60 -22.53 -18.94
CA PRO A 9 21.92 -22.53 -17.65
C PRO A 9 20.53 -23.12 -17.77
N SER A 10 20.17 -23.94 -16.79
CA SER A 10 18.89 -24.64 -16.74
C SER A 10 17.71 -23.65 -16.74
N ILE A 11 16.54 -24.09 -17.20
CA ILE A 11 15.29 -23.31 -17.14
C ILE A 11 14.98 -22.84 -15.69
N ALA A 12 15.44 -23.57 -14.68
CA ALA A 12 15.32 -23.19 -13.27
C ALA A 12 16.23 -22.00 -12.88
N GLU A 13 17.41 -21.87 -13.48
CA GLU A 13 18.29 -20.70 -13.28
C GLU A 13 17.74 -19.46 -13.99
N GLN A 14 17.09 -19.64 -15.14
CA GLN A 14 16.46 -18.54 -15.90
C GLN A 14 15.20 -18.00 -15.21
N ALA A 15 14.44 -18.84 -14.53
CA ALA A 15 13.29 -18.44 -13.71
C ALA A 15 13.67 -17.66 -12.44
N SER A 16 14.94 -17.71 -12.02
CA SER A 16 15.42 -17.07 -10.78
C SER A 16 15.63 -15.55 -10.88
N SER A 17 15.54 -14.96 -12.09
CA SER A 17 15.83 -13.54 -12.30
C SER A 17 14.63 -12.61 -12.14
N PHE A 18 13.39 -13.13 -12.15
CA PHE A 18 12.21 -12.29 -12.02
C PHE A 18 11.94 -11.95 -10.55
N ARG A 19 12.25 -10.71 -10.16
CA ARG A 19 11.88 -10.14 -8.86
C ARG A 19 10.70 -9.21 -9.08
N PRO A 20 9.48 -9.55 -8.63
CA PRO A 20 8.33 -8.66 -8.76
C PRO A 20 8.55 -7.39 -7.92
N PHE A 21 8.28 -6.24 -8.53
CA PHE A 21 8.23 -4.97 -7.83
C PHE A 21 6.84 -4.73 -7.23
N PHE A 22 6.78 -4.42 -5.94
CA PHE A 22 5.53 -4.14 -5.23
C PHE A 22 5.42 -2.67 -4.85
N ARG A 23 4.45 -1.97 -5.44
CA ARG A 23 4.06 -0.62 -5.00
C ARG A 23 3.01 -0.74 -3.90
N ILE A 24 3.34 -0.28 -2.69
CA ILE A 24 2.51 -0.45 -1.49
C ILE A 24 1.94 0.91 -1.09
N PHE A 25 0.62 1.05 -1.20
CA PHE A 25 -0.07 2.30 -0.86
C PHE A 25 -0.53 2.34 0.60
N TYR A 26 -0.45 3.50 1.25
CA TYR A 26 -0.91 3.72 2.63
C TYR A 26 -1.64 5.06 2.80
N ASN A 27 -2.52 5.13 3.80
CA ASN A 27 -3.42 6.27 4.07
C ASN A 27 -3.34 6.82 5.49
N ASP A 28 -2.40 6.35 6.32
CA ASP A 28 -2.30 6.76 7.73
C ASP A 28 -1.72 8.17 7.94
N VAL A 29 -1.67 8.99 6.89
CA VAL A 29 -1.27 10.41 6.92
C VAL A 29 -2.47 11.36 6.94
N TYR A 30 -3.68 10.85 6.69
CA TYR A 30 -4.91 11.64 6.73
C TYR A 30 -5.60 11.41 8.07
N GLU A 31 -5.74 12.48 8.85
CA GLU A 31 -6.49 12.44 10.11
C GLU A 31 -7.94 12.85 9.84
N VAL A 32 -8.88 12.01 10.27
CA VAL A 32 -10.30 12.32 10.23
C VAL A 32 -10.70 12.83 11.62
N VAL A 33 -11.30 14.02 11.67
CA VAL A 33 -11.92 14.50 12.90
C VAL A 33 -13.13 13.62 13.18
N LEU A 34 -13.05 12.85 14.26
CA LEU A 34 -14.07 11.87 14.59
C LEU A 34 -14.91 12.37 15.78
N PRO A 35 -16.20 12.00 15.83
CA PRO A 35 -17.07 12.35 16.94
C PRO A 35 -16.52 11.84 18.27
N LYS A 36 -16.82 12.58 19.35
CA LYS A 36 -16.43 12.18 20.70
C LYS A 36 -16.96 10.78 21.02
N GLY A 37 -16.08 9.89 21.48
CA GLY A 37 -16.44 8.51 21.82
C GLY A 37 -16.38 7.53 20.64
N HIS A 38 -15.90 7.94 19.47
CA HIS A 38 -15.67 7.03 18.35
C HIS A 38 -14.78 5.84 18.77
N ARG A 39 -15.04 4.67 18.19
CA ARG A 39 -14.17 3.49 18.35
C ARG A 39 -13.23 3.27 17.17
N PHE A 40 -13.26 4.17 16.19
CA PHE A 40 -12.43 4.05 15.00
C PHE A 40 -10.94 4.13 15.36
N PRO A 41 -10.15 3.08 15.10
CA PRO A 41 -8.81 2.98 15.64
C PRO A 41 -7.77 3.59 14.70
N MET A 42 -7.83 4.92 14.48
CA MET A 42 -7.00 5.63 13.50
C MET A 42 -5.50 5.29 13.64
N GLN A 43 -4.99 5.27 14.87
CA GLN A 43 -3.59 4.95 15.18
C GLN A 43 -3.17 3.52 14.77
N LYS A 44 -4.11 2.59 14.58
CA LYS A 44 -3.80 1.20 14.18
C LYS A 44 -3.45 1.09 12.70
N TYR A 45 -3.98 1.95 11.82
CA TYR A 45 -3.75 1.86 10.38
C TYR A 45 -2.28 2.06 10.01
N GLY A 46 -1.54 2.89 10.76
CA GLY A 46 -0.11 3.05 10.55
C GLY A 46 0.78 1.94 11.10
N LYS A 47 0.26 1.08 11.99
CA LYS A 47 1.08 0.03 12.63
C LYS A 47 1.52 -1.02 11.63
N VAL A 48 0.66 -1.37 10.68
CA VAL A 48 0.98 -2.36 9.64
C VAL A 48 2.11 -1.85 8.75
N ARG A 49 1.99 -0.62 8.21
CA ARG A 49 3.04 -0.01 7.37
C ARG A 49 4.40 -0.02 8.08
N ARG A 50 4.46 0.51 9.31
CA ARG A 50 5.70 0.56 10.09
C ARG A 50 6.27 -0.83 10.34
N ARG A 51 5.43 -1.78 10.72
CA ARG A 51 5.87 -3.15 10.98
C ARG A 51 6.44 -3.83 9.75
N VAL A 52 5.82 -3.63 8.57
CA VAL A 52 6.33 -4.19 7.31
C VAL A 52 7.68 -3.54 6.95
N GLN A 53 7.81 -2.22 7.07
CA GLN A 53 9.08 -1.52 6.83
C GLN A 53 10.20 -2.01 7.78
N GLU A 54 9.89 -2.17 9.06
CA GLU A 54 10.82 -2.74 10.05
C GLU A 54 11.23 -4.18 9.69
N MET A 55 10.27 -5.02 9.29
CA MET A 55 10.54 -6.41 8.92
C MET A 55 11.44 -6.50 7.69
N ILE A 56 11.22 -5.65 6.68
CA ILE A 56 12.06 -5.58 5.48
C ILE A 56 13.46 -5.06 5.83
N GLY A 57 13.56 -3.99 6.62
CA GLY A 57 14.84 -3.42 7.04
C GLY A 57 15.66 -4.32 7.96
N ALA A 58 15.02 -5.28 8.64
CA ALA A 58 15.68 -6.28 9.47
C ALA A 58 16.13 -7.54 8.71
N LEU A 59 15.85 -7.64 7.40
CA LEU A 59 16.30 -8.78 6.60
C LEU A 59 17.83 -8.77 6.43
N PRO A 60 18.49 -9.95 6.38
CA PRO A 60 19.88 -10.05 5.96
C PRO A 60 20.09 -9.46 4.56
N PRO A 61 21.28 -8.90 4.23
CA PRO A 61 21.52 -8.22 2.95
C PRO A 61 21.09 -9.03 1.71
N LYS A 62 21.45 -10.31 1.66
CA LYS A 62 21.07 -11.22 0.56
C LYS A 62 19.57 -11.43 0.41
N GLN A 63 18.80 -11.32 1.49
CA GLN A 63 17.35 -11.46 1.47
C GLN A 63 16.67 -10.13 1.15
N GLN A 64 17.25 -9.02 1.59
CA GLN A 64 16.76 -7.68 1.27
C GLN A 64 16.80 -7.41 -0.24
N GLU A 65 17.84 -7.90 -0.94
CA GLU A 65 17.93 -7.85 -2.40
C GLU A 65 16.74 -8.53 -3.10
N ASN A 66 16.11 -9.52 -2.47
CA ASN A 66 14.96 -10.24 -3.03
C ASN A 66 13.63 -9.49 -2.85
N VAL A 67 13.61 -8.39 -2.09
CA VAL A 67 12.43 -7.58 -1.86
C VAL A 67 12.55 -6.28 -2.64
N GLN A 68 11.80 -6.16 -3.73
CA GLN A 68 11.69 -4.93 -4.50
C GLN A 68 10.32 -4.29 -4.21
N CYS A 69 10.30 -3.19 -3.46
CA CYS A 69 9.05 -2.49 -3.16
C CYS A 69 9.29 -1.03 -2.80
N ASP A 70 8.26 -0.22 -3.02
CA ASP A 70 8.17 1.16 -2.52
C ASP A 70 6.89 1.39 -1.74
N PHE A 71 6.95 2.30 -0.77
CA PHE A 71 5.80 2.72 0.03
C PHE A 71 5.39 4.13 -0.36
N GLU A 72 4.13 4.30 -0.74
CA GLU A 72 3.61 5.57 -1.22
C GLU A 72 2.29 5.93 -0.57
N VAL A 73 2.06 7.23 -0.36
CA VAL A 73 0.74 7.73 0.05
C VAL A 73 -0.23 7.48 -1.12
N SER A 74 -1.42 6.96 -0.85
CA SER A 74 -2.42 6.82 -1.91
C SER A 74 -2.82 8.19 -2.45
N PRO A 75 -3.02 8.34 -3.77
CA PRO A 75 -3.60 9.55 -4.34
C PRO A 75 -5.00 9.80 -3.76
N LEU A 76 -5.37 11.07 -3.63
CA LEU A 76 -6.72 11.46 -3.24
C LEU A 76 -7.71 11.13 -4.36
N ALA A 77 -8.84 10.55 -3.99
CA ALA A 77 -9.95 10.36 -4.91
C ALA A 77 -10.59 11.70 -5.28
N THR A 78 -10.92 11.86 -6.55
CA THR A 78 -11.67 12.99 -7.08
C THR A 78 -13.16 12.88 -6.77
N TYR A 79 -13.88 13.99 -6.88
CA TYR A 79 -15.34 13.99 -6.72
C TYR A 79 -16.01 13.03 -7.73
N GLU A 80 -15.55 13.06 -8.98
CA GLU A 80 -16.03 12.24 -10.08
C GLU A 80 -15.83 10.74 -9.82
N GLU A 81 -14.70 10.35 -9.24
CA GLU A 81 -14.43 8.97 -8.83
C GLU A 81 -15.33 8.53 -7.67
N LEU A 82 -15.56 9.40 -6.68
CA LEU A 82 -16.40 9.07 -5.52
C LEU A 82 -17.87 8.85 -5.92
N ILE A 83 -18.39 9.62 -6.88
CA ILE A 83 -19.78 9.49 -7.34
C ILE A 83 -20.04 8.27 -8.23
N THR A 84 -19.00 7.50 -8.59
CA THR A 84 -19.18 6.20 -9.26
C THR A 84 -19.89 5.18 -8.37
N THR A 85 -19.77 5.35 -7.04
CA THR A 85 -20.30 4.43 -6.03
C THR A 85 -21.30 5.10 -5.08
N HIS A 86 -21.06 6.37 -4.74
CA HIS A 86 -21.90 7.14 -3.81
C HIS A 86 -22.85 8.09 -4.55
N SER A 87 -23.94 8.48 -3.90
CA SER A 87 -24.79 9.53 -4.45
C SER A 87 -24.04 10.86 -4.48
N SER A 88 -24.25 11.66 -5.53
CA SER A 88 -23.65 12.98 -5.67
C SER A 88 -24.00 13.91 -4.50
N MET A 89 -25.23 13.81 -3.98
CA MET A 89 -25.68 14.58 -2.81
C MET A 89 -24.87 14.23 -1.56
N TYR A 90 -24.64 12.93 -1.30
CA TYR A 90 -23.86 12.48 -0.14
C TYR A 90 -22.42 13.00 -0.21
N VAL A 91 -21.75 12.82 -1.35
CA VAL A 91 -20.36 13.28 -1.52
C VAL A 91 -20.26 14.80 -1.36
N LYS A 92 -21.21 15.55 -1.94
CA LYS A 92 -21.26 17.02 -1.78
C LYS A 92 -21.41 17.42 -0.31
N ASN A 93 -22.37 16.82 0.41
CA ASN A 93 -22.62 17.14 1.81
C ASN A 93 -21.40 16.81 2.69
N PHE A 94 -20.75 15.67 2.45
CA PHE A 94 -19.51 15.30 3.12
C PHE A 94 -18.40 16.35 2.89
N MET A 95 -18.15 16.71 1.63
CA MET A 95 -17.09 17.67 1.29
C MET A 95 -17.36 19.10 1.80
N THR A 96 -18.62 19.49 1.94
CA THR A 96 -19.00 20.82 2.45
C THR A 96 -19.28 20.85 3.96
N GLY A 97 -19.16 19.72 4.66
CA GLY A 97 -19.46 19.63 6.11
C GLY A 97 -20.94 19.76 6.47
N ASN A 98 -21.86 19.47 5.54
CA ASN A 98 -23.31 19.53 5.73
C ASN A 98 -23.91 18.16 6.08
N GLN A 99 -23.14 17.31 6.75
CA GLN A 99 -23.60 15.99 7.17
C GLN A 99 -24.60 16.12 8.32
N THR A 100 -25.63 15.27 8.30
CA THR A 100 -26.61 15.13 9.38
C THR A 100 -26.10 14.18 10.47
N ASP A 101 -26.72 14.18 11.65
CA ASP A 101 -26.37 13.26 12.74
C ASP A 101 -26.54 11.76 12.37
N VAL A 102 -27.28 11.45 11.30
CA VAL A 102 -27.42 10.08 10.79
C VAL A 102 -26.18 9.65 10.00
N GLU A 103 -25.41 10.60 9.47
CA GLU A 103 -24.25 10.40 8.61
C GLU A 103 -22.91 10.54 9.36
N ILE A 104 -22.95 10.86 10.67
CA ILE A 104 -21.81 11.14 11.55
C ILE A 104 -21.55 9.99 12.54
#